data_AF-J2K409-F1
#
_entry.id   AF-J2K409-F1
#
_cell.length_a   1.000
_cell.length_b   1.000
_cell.length_c   1.000
_cell.angle_alpha   90.00
_cell.angle_beta   90.00
_cell.angle_gamma   90.00
#
_symmetry.space_group_name_H-M   'P 1'
#
loop_
_entity.id
_entity.type
_entity.pdbx_description
1 polymer ?
#
loop_
_entity_poly.entity_id
_entity_poly.type
_entity_poly.pdbx_seq_one_letter_code
_entity_poly.pdbx_strand_id
1 'polypeptide(L)'
;RDGRSWAAQRIHGDLHLGQALRSADEGRWSLIDFEGEPARPLAERRRLQPAVRDVAAMLRSFDYAARSGPAGADPWALEWARRTRDAYCLGYAEAGGLDPRSVPELMRAYETDKAVYEVLYEARHRPDWLAVPMAAIRRLAAGGEPAVGADGSGAARSAGSDGRG
;
A
#
# COMPACT_ATOMS: atom_id res chain seq x y z
N ARG A 1 10.30 26.63 8.05
CA ARG A 1 9.80 25.29 7.67
C ARG A 1 10.98 24.60 7.02
N ASP A 2 11.64 23.69 7.74
CA ASP A 2 12.80 22.99 7.20
C ASP A 2 12.32 21.89 6.26
N GLY A 3 12.75 21.96 5.00
CA GLY A 3 12.39 20.96 4.00
C GLY A 3 13.10 19.64 4.30
N ARG A 4 12.34 18.53 4.36
CA ARG A 4 12.92 17.18 4.42
C ARG A 4 13.30 16.74 3.00
N SER A 5 14.54 16.33 2.81
CA SER A 5 15.01 15.72 1.56
C SER A 5 14.90 14.19 1.62
N TRP A 6 14.75 13.56 0.46
CA TRP A 6 14.65 12.11 0.32
C TRP A 6 15.68 11.61 -0.69
N ALA A 7 16.31 10.46 -0.39
CA ALA A 7 17.19 9.80 -1.33
C ALA A 7 16.40 9.39 -2.59
N ALA A 8 16.97 9.65 -3.76
CA ALA A 8 16.39 9.31 -5.04
C ALA A 8 17.33 8.36 -5.82
N GLN A 9 16.75 7.37 -6.50
CA GLN A 9 17.46 6.36 -7.27
C GLN A 9 16.69 6.00 -8.54
N ARG A 10 17.26 5.14 -9.39
CA ARG A 10 16.46 4.53 -10.47
C ARG A 10 15.45 3.56 -9.84
N ILE A 11 14.23 3.62 -10.33
CA ILE A 11 13.12 2.77 -9.89
C ILE A 11 12.57 2.02 -11.11
N HIS A 12 11.72 1.02 -10.89
CA HIS A 12 10.97 0.37 -11.95
C HIS A 12 9.98 1.35 -12.60
N GLY A 13 9.31 2.18 -11.80
CA GLY A 13 8.48 3.29 -12.29
C GLY A 13 7.08 2.90 -12.77
N ASP A 14 6.77 1.59 -12.82
CA ASP A 14 5.42 1.03 -13.03
C ASP A 14 5.28 -0.35 -12.38
N LEU A 15 5.81 -0.49 -11.15
CA LEU A 15 5.81 -1.77 -10.46
C LEU A 15 4.39 -2.17 -10.00
N HIS A 16 3.97 -3.38 -10.36
CA HIS A 16 2.74 -4.01 -9.87
C HIS A 16 2.87 -5.55 -9.93
N LEU A 17 1.90 -6.30 -9.39
CA LEU A 17 1.94 -7.77 -9.33
C LEU A 17 2.14 -8.44 -10.69
N GLY A 18 1.53 -7.87 -11.74
CA GLY A 18 1.74 -8.33 -13.11
C GLY A 18 3.20 -8.28 -13.61
N GLN A 19 4.06 -7.49 -12.97
CA GLN A 19 5.48 -7.37 -13.29
C GLN A 19 6.39 -8.19 -12.35
N ALA A 20 5.80 -8.97 -11.44
CA ALA A 20 6.52 -9.81 -10.49
C ALA A 20 6.27 -11.29 -10.79
N LEU A 21 7.30 -11.98 -11.27
CA LEU A 21 7.24 -13.41 -11.61
C LEU A 21 7.88 -14.23 -10.49
N ARG A 22 7.24 -15.34 -10.12
CA ARG A 22 7.79 -16.31 -9.17
C ARG A 22 8.17 -17.58 -9.91
N SER A 23 9.45 -17.96 -9.85
CA SER A 23 9.92 -19.26 -10.33
C SER A 23 9.26 -20.38 -9.53
N ALA A 24 8.68 -21.36 -10.21
CA ALA A 24 8.02 -22.50 -9.58
C ALA A 24 9.03 -23.42 -8.87
N ASP A 25 10.21 -23.60 -9.47
CA ASP A 25 11.19 -24.57 -9.01
C ASP A 25 12.05 -24.03 -7.87
N GLU A 26 12.42 -22.75 -7.94
CA GLU A 26 13.33 -22.13 -6.96
C GLU A 26 12.64 -21.17 -6.00
N GLY A 27 11.36 -20.85 -6.23
CA GLY A 27 10.62 -19.86 -5.44
C GLY A 27 11.15 -18.43 -5.54
N ARG A 28 12.13 -18.16 -6.43
CA ARG A 28 12.74 -16.83 -6.64
C ARG A 28 11.78 -15.88 -7.32
N TRP A 29 11.86 -14.61 -6.93
CA TRP A 29 11.13 -13.52 -7.57
C TRP A 29 12.01 -12.80 -8.59
N SER A 30 11.46 -12.56 -9.77
CA SER A 30 12.05 -11.74 -10.84
C SER A 30 11.10 -10.59 -11.15
N LEU A 31 11.66 -9.40 -11.32
CA LEU A 31 10.92 -8.24 -11.81
C LEU A 31 11.19 -8.07 -13.31
N ILE A 32 10.18 -7.68 -14.07
CA ILE A 32 10.24 -7.48 -15.52
C ILE A 32 9.75 -6.08 -15.90
N ASP A 33 9.84 -5.71 -17.19
CA ASP A 33 9.22 -4.48 -17.73
C ASP A 33 9.67 -3.15 -17.10
N PHE A 34 10.98 -2.89 -17.12
CA PHE A 34 11.60 -1.68 -16.58
C PHE A 34 11.46 -0.44 -17.50
N GLU A 35 10.46 -0.40 -18.37
CA GLU A 35 10.23 0.75 -19.26
C GLU A 35 9.64 1.96 -18.53
N GLY A 36 9.06 1.74 -17.34
CA GLY A 36 8.33 2.75 -16.57
C GLY A 36 6.95 3.08 -17.15
N GLU A 37 6.17 3.92 -16.45
CA GLU A 37 4.77 4.16 -16.78
C GLU A 37 4.59 4.65 -18.24
N PRO A 38 3.92 3.88 -19.14
CA PRO A 38 3.89 4.17 -20.58
C PRO A 38 3.30 5.53 -20.95
N ALA A 39 2.38 6.03 -20.12
CA ALA A 39 1.74 7.33 -20.31
C ALA A 39 2.67 8.52 -20.02
N ARG A 40 3.85 8.30 -19.40
CA ARG A 40 4.80 9.37 -19.07
C ARG A 40 5.85 9.58 -20.17
N PRO A 41 6.28 10.82 -20.43
CA PRO A 41 7.42 11.10 -21.31
C PRO A 41 8.70 10.36 -20.89
N LEU A 42 9.57 10.02 -21.86
CA LEU A 42 10.81 9.27 -21.59
C LEU A 42 11.71 9.96 -20.56
N ALA A 43 11.79 11.29 -20.58
CA ALA A 43 12.57 12.05 -19.62
C ALA A 43 12.07 11.86 -18.17
N GLU A 44 10.75 11.74 -17.97
CA GLU A 44 10.17 11.46 -16.66
C GLU A 44 10.40 10.01 -16.23
N ARG A 45 10.24 9.06 -17.15
CA ARG A 45 10.48 7.63 -16.89
C ARG A 45 11.91 7.35 -16.42
N ARG A 46 12.89 8.13 -16.89
CA ARG A 46 14.31 7.99 -16.52
C ARG A 46 14.73 8.80 -15.29
N ARG A 47 13.84 9.64 -14.72
CA ARG A 47 14.18 10.50 -13.59
C ARG A 47 14.41 9.68 -12.32
N LEU A 48 15.40 10.06 -11.51
CA LEU A 48 15.62 9.47 -10.20
C LEU A 48 14.47 9.82 -9.25
N GLN A 49 14.01 8.83 -8.49
CA GLN A 49 12.85 8.97 -7.59
C GLN A 49 13.05 8.16 -6.30
N PRO A 50 12.35 8.51 -5.22
CA PRO A 50 12.34 7.70 -4.01
C PRO A 50 11.81 6.28 -4.27
N ALA A 51 12.50 5.28 -3.71
CA ALA A 51 12.18 3.86 -3.86
C ALA A 51 10.75 3.52 -3.43
N VAL A 52 10.24 4.27 -2.44
CA VAL A 52 8.89 4.13 -1.91
C VAL A 52 7.79 4.39 -2.95
N ARG A 53 8.10 5.03 -4.08
CA ARG A 53 7.14 5.15 -5.19
C ARG A 53 6.78 3.77 -5.77
N ASP A 54 7.75 2.89 -5.96
CA ASP A 54 7.51 1.52 -6.43
C ASP A 54 6.77 0.70 -5.36
N VAL A 55 7.11 0.90 -4.09
CA VAL A 55 6.40 0.27 -2.97
C VAL A 55 4.93 0.67 -2.99
N ALA A 56 4.62 1.97 -3.07
CA ALA A 56 3.25 2.47 -3.13
C ALA A 56 2.46 1.86 -4.31
N ALA A 57 3.09 1.74 -5.49
CA ALA A 57 2.48 1.12 -6.65
C ALA A 57 2.18 -0.38 -6.42
N MET A 58 3.10 -1.13 -5.79
CA MET A 58 2.85 -2.52 -5.43
C MET A 58 1.71 -2.65 -4.39
N LEU A 59 1.66 -1.76 -3.39
CA LEU A 59 0.58 -1.78 -2.39
C LEU A 59 -0.80 -1.54 -3.02
N ARG A 60 -0.88 -0.65 -4.02
CA ARG A 60 -2.08 -0.48 -4.85
C ARG A 60 -2.44 -1.74 -5.61
N SER A 61 -1.45 -2.46 -6.14
CA SER A 61 -1.68 -3.72 -6.85
C SER A 61 -2.33 -4.81 -5.97
N PHE A 62 -2.02 -4.86 -4.67
CA PHE A 62 -2.71 -5.77 -3.74
C PHE A 62 -4.18 -5.39 -3.55
N ASP A 63 -4.48 -4.10 -3.46
CA ASP A 63 -5.87 -3.60 -3.34
C ASP A 63 -6.69 -3.98 -4.59
N TYR A 64 -6.08 -3.92 -5.79
CA TYR A 64 -6.70 -4.41 -7.02
C TYR A 64 -6.92 -5.94 -6.99
N ALA A 65 -5.90 -6.71 -6.61
CA ALA A 65 -5.99 -8.17 -6.55
C ALA A 65 -7.11 -8.65 -5.62
N ALA A 66 -7.32 -7.99 -4.48
CA ALA A 66 -8.43 -8.26 -3.58
C ALA A 66 -9.81 -8.00 -4.21
N ARG A 67 -9.91 -7.10 -5.20
CA ARG A 67 -11.16 -6.84 -5.92
C ARG A 67 -11.35 -7.75 -7.13
N SER A 68 -10.28 -8.36 -7.66
CA SER A 68 -10.32 -9.25 -8.82
C SER A 68 -10.87 -10.65 -8.55
N GLY A 69 -11.03 -11.05 -7.28
CA GLY A 69 -11.54 -12.37 -6.91
C GLY A 69 -13.04 -12.56 -7.24
N PRO A 70 -13.53 -13.81 -7.37
CA PRO A 70 -14.92 -14.11 -7.73
C PRO A 70 -15.97 -13.50 -6.79
N ALA A 71 -15.61 -13.27 -5.54
CA ALA A 71 -16.46 -12.70 -4.51
C ALA A 71 -16.37 -11.16 -4.40
N GLY A 72 -15.51 -10.50 -5.20
CA GLY A 72 -15.45 -9.06 -5.35
C GLY A 72 -15.28 -8.29 -4.03
N ALA A 73 -14.04 -8.16 -3.55
CA ALA A 73 -13.66 -7.73 -2.20
C ALA A 73 -14.72 -7.90 -1.10
N ASP A 74 -15.01 -9.18 -0.86
CA ASP A 74 -15.54 -9.64 0.41
C ASP A 74 -14.59 -9.26 1.58
N PRO A 75 -15.06 -9.37 2.83
CA PRO A 75 -14.24 -9.03 3.99
C PRO A 75 -12.92 -9.80 4.10
N TRP A 76 -12.88 -11.05 3.63
CA TRP A 76 -11.67 -11.87 3.66
C TRP A 76 -10.62 -11.32 2.68
N ALA A 77 -11.02 -10.95 1.47
CA ALA A 77 -10.11 -10.41 0.46
C ALA A 77 -9.57 -9.03 0.86
N LEU A 78 -10.39 -8.19 1.51
CA LEU A 78 -9.92 -6.92 2.07
C LEU A 78 -8.91 -7.12 3.19
N GLU A 79 -9.17 -8.05 4.11
CA GLU A 79 -8.23 -8.40 5.18
C GLU A 79 -6.96 -9.04 4.62
N TRP A 80 -7.07 -9.84 3.56
CA TRP A 80 -5.92 -10.39 2.85
C TRP A 80 -5.05 -9.27 2.25
N ALA A 81 -5.65 -8.27 1.60
CA ALA A 81 -4.90 -7.13 1.06
C ALA A 81 -4.18 -6.38 2.19
N ARG A 82 -4.88 -6.10 3.30
CA ARG A 82 -4.30 -5.42 4.46
C ARG A 82 -3.07 -6.17 5.01
N ARG A 83 -3.21 -7.48 5.29
CA ARG A 83 -2.11 -8.32 5.77
C ARG A 83 -0.97 -8.44 4.77
N THR A 84 -1.27 -8.53 3.48
CA THR A 84 -0.26 -8.64 2.43
C THR A 84 0.53 -7.34 2.29
N ARG A 85 -0.14 -6.18 2.40
CA ARG A 85 0.52 -4.88 2.45
C ARG A 85 1.47 -4.77 3.65
N ASP A 86 1.01 -5.18 4.84
CA ASP A 86 1.83 -5.18 6.06
C ASP A 86 3.06 -6.09 5.92
N ALA A 87 2.86 -7.30 5.40
CA ALA A 87 3.94 -8.27 5.17
C ALA A 87 4.94 -7.79 4.11
N TYR A 88 4.46 -7.16 3.03
CA TYR A 88 5.32 -6.60 2.00
C TYR A 88 6.19 -5.46 2.54
N CYS A 89 5.61 -4.52 3.31
CA CYS A 89 6.36 -3.45 3.94
C CYS A 89 7.41 -3.96 4.93
N LEU A 90 7.06 -4.97 5.74
CA LEU A 90 8.00 -5.61 6.66
C LEU A 90 9.16 -6.26 5.90
N GLY A 91 8.86 -7.11 4.91
CA GLY A 91 9.90 -7.77 4.12
C GLY A 91 10.78 -6.80 3.34
N TYR A 92 10.22 -5.69 2.85
CA TYR A 92 10.98 -4.63 2.19
C TYR A 92 11.99 -3.97 3.15
N ALA A 93 11.58 -3.72 4.40
CA ALA A 93 12.45 -3.18 5.43
C ALA A 93 13.55 -4.19 5.85
N GLU A 94 13.18 -5.46 6.05
CA GLU A 94 14.11 -6.54 6.41
C GLU A 94 15.16 -6.78 5.32
N ALA A 95 14.79 -6.58 4.05
CA ALA A 95 15.71 -6.65 2.91
C ALA A 95 16.66 -5.43 2.80
N GLY A 96 16.62 -4.49 3.76
CA GLY A 96 17.50 -3.31 3.81
C GLY A 96 16.91 -2.06 3.14
N GLY A 97 15.65 -2.11 2.70
CA GLY A 97 14.93 -0.94 2.22
C GLY A 97 14.52 0.01 3.35
N LEU A 98 14.21 1.27 3.01
CA LEU A 98 13.56 2.18 3.93
C LEU A 98 12.21 1.60 4.34
N ASP A 99 11.95 1.43 5.65
CA ASP A 99 10.65 0.97 6.14
C ASP A 99 9.55 1.95 5.69
N PRO A 100 8.63 1.54 4.79
CA PRO A 100 7.57 2.42 4.30
C PRO A 100 6.70 2.99 5.41
N ARG A 101 6.56 2.26 6.52
CA ARG A 101 5.75 2.66 7.69
C ARG A 101 6.40 3.77 8.50
N SER A 102 7.72 3.95 8.36
CA SER A 102 8.46 5.05 9.01
C SER A 102 8.29 6.39 8.30
N VAL A 103 7.68 6.40 7.11
CA VAL A 103 7.50 7.59 6.25
C VAL A 103 6.06 7.74 5.75
N PRO A 104 5.07 7.75 6.66
CA PRO A 104 3.65 7.62 6.30
C PRO A 104 3.14 8.75 5.41
N GLU A 105 3.69 9.96 5.52
CA GLU A 105 3.29 11.10 4.68
C GLU A 105 3.76 10.93 3.24
N LEU A 106 4.99 10.44 3.03
CA LEU A 106 5.54 10.20 1.70
C LEU A 106 4.85 9.02 1.01
N MET A 107 4.58 7.95 1.78
CA MET A 107 3.80 6.81 1.29
C MET A 107 2.40 7.24 0.88
N ARG A 108 1.70 8.00 1.74
CA ARG A 108 0.38 8.54 1.42
C ARG A 108 0.42 9.40 0.16
N ALA A 109 1.44 10.24 -0.01
CA ALA A 109 1.57 11.07 -1.20
C ALA A 109 1.70 10.24 -2.48
N TYR A 110 2.57 9.22 -2.51
CA TYR A 110 2.73 8.37 -3.69
C TYR A 110 1.55 7.42 -3.94
N GLU A 111 0.92 6.87 -2.90
CA GLU A 111 -0.32 6.10 -3.06
C GLU A 111 -1.45 6.97 -3.58
N THR A 112 -1.53 8.23 -3.16
CA THR A 112 -2.52 9.19 -3.66
C THR A 112 -2.27 9.55 -5.12
N ASP A 113 -1.00 9.84 -5.49
CA ASP A 113 -0.63 10.11 -6.89
C ASP A 113 -1.04 8.95 -7.81
N LYS A 114 -0.72 7.71 -7.41
CA LYS A 114 -1.09 6.52 -8.19
C LYS A 114 -2.61 6.32 -8.22
N ALA A 115 -3.32 6.50 -7.11
CA ALA A 115 -4.77 6.37 -7.08
C ALA A 115 -5.49 7.41 -7.96
N VAL A 116 -4.99 8.65 -8.02
CA VAL A 116 -5.52 9.68 -8.93
C VAL A 116 -5.30 9.30 -10.38
N TYR A 117 -4.10 8.82 -10.72
CA TYR A 117 -3.83 8.30 -12.06
C TYR A 117 -4.78 7.16 -12.43
N GLU A 118 -4.95 6.20 -11.52
CA GLU A 118 -5.86 5.05 -11.68
C GLU A 118 -7.31 5.50 -11.89
N VAL A 119 -7.83 6.47 -11.12
CA VAL A 119 -9.18 7.01 -11.33
C VAL A 119 -9.37 7.48 -12.77
N LEU A 120 -8.42 8.26 -13.30
CA LEU A 120 -8.49 8.77 -14.67
C LEU A 120 -8.40 7.65 -15.70
N TYR A 121 -7.61 6.63 -15.41
CA TYR A 121 -7.46 5.47 -16.29
C TYR A 121 -8.72 4.60 -16.30
N GLU A 122 -9.22 4.19 -15.13
CA GLU A 122 -10.38 3.31 -15.04
C GLU A 122 -11.65 3.99 -15.55
N ALA A 123 -11.86 5.27 -15.25
CA ALA A 123 -13.02 6.01 -15.75
C ALA A 123 -13.10 6.04 -17.29
N ARG A 124 -11.95 5.94 -17.98
CA ARG A 124 -11.88 5.95 -19.45
C ARG A 124 -11.92 4.56 -20.07
N HIS A 125 -11.31 3.56 -19.45
CA HIS A 125 -11.05 2.27 -20.10
C HIS A 125 -11.81 1.10 -19.45
N ARG A 126 -12.09 1.17 -18.15
CA ARG A 126 -12.76 0.09 -17.39
C ARG A 126 -13.65 0.67 -16.28
N PRO A 127 -14.77 1.34 -16.61
CA PRO A 127 -15.57 2.06 -15.61
C PRO A 127 -16.05 1.21 -14.43
N ASP A 128 -16.26 -0.09 -14.63
CA ASP A 128 -16.64 -1.04 -13.58
C ASP A 128 -15.59 -1.17 -12.47
N TRP A 129 -14.33 -0.85 -12.77
CA TRP A 129 -13.21 -0.90 -11.82
C TRP A 129 -13.01 0.41 -11.06
N LEU A 130 -13.72 1.48 -11.41
CA LEU A 130 -13.55 2.80 -10.81
C LEU A 130 -13.74 2.82 -9.29
N ALA A 131 -14.55 1.90 -8.76
CA ALA A 131 -14.77 1.77 -7.33
C ALA A 131 -13.48 1.48 -6.54
N VAL A 132 -12.48 0.82 -7.15
CA VAL A 132 -11.21 0.44 -6.51
C VAL A 132 -10.35 1.66 -6.17
N PRO A 133 -9.91 2.49 -7.15
CA PRO A 133 -9.10 3.66 -6.82
C PRO A 133 -9.90 4.72 -6.06
N MET A 134 -11.23 4.82 -6.25
CA MET A 134 -12.07 5.73 -5.45
C MET A 134 -12.13 5.33 -3.97
N ALA A 135 -12.15 4.02 -3.65
CA ALA A 135 -12.07 3.56 -2.27
C ALA A 135 -10.71 3.93 -1.64
N ALA A 136 -9.62 3.82 -2.40
CA ALA A 136 -8.29 4.23 -1.96
C ALA A 136 -8.22 5.74 -1.69
N ILE A 137 -8.73 6.58 -2.59
CA ILE A 137 -8.77 8.05 -2.39
C ILE A 137 -9.53 8.40 -1.10
N ARG A 138 -10.70 7.80 -0.86
CA ARG A 138 -11.47 8.05 0.37
C ARG A 138 -10.68 7.69 1.63
N ARG A 139 -10.03 6.51 1.63
CA ARG A 139 -9.18 6.05 2.76
C ARG A 139 -7.99 6.99 3.00
N LEU A 140 -7.31 7.40 1.93
CA LEU A 140 -6.11 8.26 2.00
C LEU A 140 -6.45 9.69 2.44
N ALA A 141 -7.59 10.23 1.98
CA ALA A 141 -8.10 11.54 2.39
C ALA A 141 -8.54 11.57 3.86
N ALA A 142 -9.09 10.46 4.37
CA ALA A 142 -9.54 10.35 5.75
C ALA A 142 -8.41 10.22 6.79
N GLY A 143 -7.15 10.08 6.36
CA GLY A 143 -6.02 10.01 7.30
C GLY A 143 -5.26 8.69 7.35
N GLY A 144 -5.58 7.69 6.51
CA GLY A 144 -5.13 6.30 6.67
C GLY A 144 -6.21 5.43 7.31
N GLU A 145 -5.97 4.12 7.48
CA GLU A 145 -6.97 3.22 8.10
C GLU A 145 -7.50 3.78 9.43
N PRO A 146 -8.81 3.65 9.72
CA PRO A 146 -9.31 3.99 11.05
C PRO A 146 -8.57 3.12 12.07
N ALA A 147 -8.05 3.75 13.11
CA ALA A 147 -7.45 3.05 14.24
C ALA A 147 -8.47 2.01 14.76
N VAL A 148 -8.13 0.72 14.66
CA VAL A 148 -8.88 -0.31 15.37
C VAL A 148 -8.74 -0.03 16.88
N GLY A 149 -9.88 0.02 17.55
CA GLY A 149 -10.07 0.53 18.90
C GLY A 149 -8.99 0.13 19.90
N ALA A 150 -8.35 1.16 20.47
CA ALA A 150 -7.76 1.09 21.79
C ALA A 150 -8.82 1.53 22.80
N ASP A 151 -9.83 0.69 23.00
CA ASP A 151 -10.77 0.78 24.11
C ASP A 151 -10.42 -0.29 25.13
N GLY A 152 -9.51 0.11 26.02
CA GLY A 152 -9.34 -0.56 27.29
C GLY A 152 -10.55 -0.34 28.18
N SER A 153 -10.96 -1.38 28.88
CA SER A 153 -11.21 -1.23 30.32
C SER A 153 -10.79 -2.53 31.01
N GLY A 154 -9.63 -2.45 31.67
CA GLY A 154 -9.27 -3.38 32.72
C GLY A 154 -10.28 -3.22 33.85
N ALA A 155 -11.06 -4.25 34.12
CA ALA A 155 -11.83 -4.35 35.34
C ALA A 155 -10.86 -4.52 36.51
N ALA A 156 -10.63 -3.43 37.24
CA ALA A 156 -9.96 -3.42 38.52
C ALA A 156 -10.70 -4.36 39.50
N ARG A 157 -9.96 -5.28 40.10
CA ARG A 157 -10.40 -6.03 41.27
C ARG A 157 -10.47 -5.06 42.45
N SER A 158 -11.68 -4.72 42.90
CA SER A 158 -11.87 -4.13 44.23
C SER A 158 -11.87 -5.24 45.26
N ALA A 159 -10.82 -5.28 46.09
CA ALA A 159 -10.83 -5.99 47.35
C ALA A 159 -11.77 -5.23 48.30
N GLY A 160 -12.93 -5.81 48.59
CA GLY A 160 -13.78 -5.40 49.70
C GLY A 160 -13.28 -6.07 50.97
N SER A 161 -12.51 -5.33 51.78
CA SER A 161 -12.40 -5.60 53.21
C SER A 161 -13.62 -4.98 53.89
N ASP A 162 -14.46 -5.81 54.50
CA ASP A 162 -15.27 -5.35 55.64
C ASP A 162 -15.37 -6.49 56.65
N GLY A 163 -14.95 -6.18 57.87
CA GLY A 163 -15.15 -7.00 59.04
C GLY A 163 -16.20 -6.40 59.96
N ARG A 164 -16.80 -7.30 60.74
CA ARG A 164 -17.65 -7.13 61.94
C ARG A 164 -19.16 -7.15 61.72
N GLY A 165 -19.77 -8.12 62.40
CA GLY A 165 -21.19 -8.39 62.58
C GLY A 165 -21.34 -9.80 63.09
#